data_AF-A0A561Q7V7-F1
#
_entry.id   AF-A0A561Q7V7-F1
#
_cell.length_a   1.000
_cell.length_b   1.000
_cell.length_c   1.000
_cell.angle_alpha   90.00
_cell.angle_beta   90.00
_cell.angle_gamma   90.00
#
_symmetry.space_group_name_H-M   'P 1'
#
loop_
_entity.id
_entity.type
_entity.pdbx_description
1 polymer ?
#
loop_
_entity_poly.entity_id
_entity_poly.type
_entity_poly.pdbx_seq_one_letter_code
_entity_poly.pdbx_strand_id
1 'polypeptide(L)' 'MLQEHLHHLPPLTSDDLAMLQEVFDQVCKMKSLEKMSQEAEDMAATILHYFQHGVQKPSQLLRLLV' A
#
# COMPACT_ATOMS: atom_id res chain seq x y z
N MET A 1 -4.96 24.13 -12.53
CA MET A 1 -5.47 22.81 -12.97
C MET A 1 -4.63 21.75 -12.27
N LEU A 2 -5.21 20.86 -11.46
CA LEU A 2 -4.50 19.83 -10.68
C LEU A 2 -3.82 18.72 -11.53
N GLN A 3 -3.76 18.89 -12.85
CA GLN A 3 -3.23 17.90 -13.78
C GLN A 3 -1.70 17.78 -13.77
N GLU A 4 -0.97 18.75 -13.21
CA GLU A 4 0.50 18.72 -13.17
C GLU A 4 1.12 17.95 -12.00
N HIS A 5 0.31 17.50 -11.02
CA HIS A 5 0.85 16.75 -9.86
C HIS A 5 1.00 15.24 -10.11
N LEU A 6 0.73 14.76 -11.34
CA LEU A 6 0.49 13.34 -11.61
C LEU A 6 1.68 12.52 -12.14
N HIS A 7 2.88 13.07 -12.37
CA HIS A 7 3.89 12.34 -13.15
C HIS A 7 5.31 12.25 -12.61
N HIS A 8 5.54 12.41 -11.31
CA HIS A 8 6.82 12.04 -10.70
C HIS A 8 6.64 11.29 -9.39
N LEU A 9 6.16 10.05 -9.48
CA LEU A 9 6.34 9.10 -8.39
C LEU A 9 7.81 8.68 -8.38
N PRO A 10 8.55 8.89 -7.27
CA PRO A 10 9.87 8.30 -7.15
C PRO A 10 9.75 6.78 -7.29
N PRO A 11 10.71 6.11 -7.96
CA PRO A 11 10.71 4.67 -8.06
C PRO A 11 10.69 4.06 -6.65
N LEU A 12 9.86 3.03 -6.46
CA LEU A 12 9.82 2.27 -5.21
C LEU A 12 11.23 1.78 -4.89
N THR A 13 11.76 2.21 -3.75
CA THR A 13 13.03 1.70 -3.25
C THR A 13 12.83 0.31 -2.64
N SER A 14 13.93 -0.42 -2.43
CA SER A 14 13.87 -1.70 -1.71
C SER A 14 13.30 -1.55 -0.30
N ASP A 15 13.58 -0.42 0.36
CA ASP A 15 13.06 -0.11 1.70
C ASP A 15 11.56 0.16 1.67
N ASP A 16 11.08 0.87 0.65
CA ASP A 16 9.64 1.07 0.43
C ASP A 16 8.92 -0.25 0.20
N LEU A 17 9.50 -1.14 -0.63
CA LEU A 17 8.93 -2.47 -0.88
C LEU A 17 8.88 -3.32 0.39
N ALA A 18 9.93 -3.32 1.19
CA ALA A 18 9.96 -4.05 2.46
C ALA A 18 8.87 -3.53 3.41
N MET A 19 8.73 -2.21 3.52
CA MET A 19 7.71 -1.56 4.34
C MET A 19 6.28 -1.91 3.87
N LEU A 20 6.02 -1.81 2.57
CA LEU A 20 4.71 -2.13 1.99
C LEU A 20 4.37 -3.62 2.16
N GLN A 21 5.35 -4.51 2.06
CA GLN A 21 5.17 -5.94 2.32
C GLN A 21 4.82 -6.21 3.78
N GLU A 22 5.46 -5.53 4.74
CA GLU A 22 5.11 -5.65 6.17
C GLU A 22 3.69 -5.16 6.47
N VAL A 23 3.27 -4.05 5.84
CA VAL A 23 1.90 -3.53 5.95
C VAL A 23 0.91 -4.53 5.37
N PHE A 24 1.19 -5.05 4.17
CA PHE A 24 0.35 -6.05 3.50
C PHE A 24 0.19 -7.32 4.36
N ASP A 25 1.28 -7.83 4.92
CA ASP A 25 1.27 -9.01 5.76
C ASP A 25 0.45 -8.80 7.04
N GLN A 26 0.54 -7.62 7.65
CA GLN A 26 -0.27 -7.24 8.81
C GLN A 26 -1.76 -7.18 8.45
N VAL A 27 -2.12 -6.54 7.34
CA VAL A 27 -3.52 -6.44 6.91
C VAL A 27 -4.10 -7.81 6.57
N CYS A 28 -3.34 -8.65 5.86
CA CYS A 28 -3.75 -10.04 5.58
C CYS A 28 -4.01 -10.80 6.88
N LYS A 29 -3.14 -10.66 7.88
CA LYS A 29 -3.31 -11.31 9.18
C LYS A 29 -4.54 -10.77 9.94
N MET A 30 -4.77 -9.46 9.93
CA MET A 30 -5.89 -8.83 10.64
C MET A 30 -7.25 -9.18 10.01
N LYS A 31 -7.29 -9.25 8.68
CA LYS A 31 -8.51 -9.56 7.92
C LYS A 31 -8.68 -11.06 7.61
N SER A 32 -7.75 -11.90 8.06
CA SER A 32 -7.70 -13.34 7.73
C SER A 32 -7.74 -13.63 6.23
N LEU A 33 -7.05 -12.80 5.44
CA LEU A 33 -6.96 -12.98 3.98
C LEU A 33 -5.88 -14.00 3.65
N GLU A 34 -6.18 -14.89 2.71
CA GLU A 34 -5.16 -15.73 2.09
C GLU A 34 -4.32 -14.89 1.13
N LYS A 35 -2.99 -14.88 1.28
CA LYS A 35 -2.09 -13.98 0.51
C LYS A 35 -2.18 -14.12 -1.02
N MET A 36 -2.75 -15.21 -1.52
CA MET A 36 -2.94 -15.47 -2.96
C MET A 36 -4.41 -15.41 -3.38
N SER A 37 -5.30 -14.92 -2.52
CA SER A 37 -6.70 -14.67 -2.91
C SER A 37 -6.82 -13.37 -3.70
N GLN A 38 -7.89 -13.26 -4.48
CA GLN A 38 -8.24 -12.02 -5.17
C GLN A 38 -8.36 -10.84 -4.19
N GLU A 39 -8.89 -11.09 -3.00
CA GLU A 39 -9.05 -10.06 -1.96
C GLU A 39 -7.70 -9.53 -1.46
N ALA A 40 -6.67 -10.38 -1.41
CA ALA A 40 -5.32 -9.97 -1.08
C ALA A 40 -4.70 -9.16 -2.23
N GLU A 41 -4.89 -9.55 -3.48
CA GLU A 41 -4.42 -8.75 -4.62
C GLU A 41 -5.07 -7.35 -4.64
N ASP A 42 -6.37 -7.27 -4.40
CA ASP A 42 -7.10 -5.99 -4.30
C ASP A 42 -6.58 -5.14 -3.14
N MET A 43 -6.20 -5.79 -2.03
CA MET A 43 -5.60 -5.12 -0.88
C MET A 43 -4.21 -4.55 -1.22
N ALA A 44 -3.38 -5.31 -1.94
CA ALA A 44 -2.07 -4.86 -2.39
C ALA A 44 -2.19 -3.64 -3.33
N ALA A 45 -3.15 -3.67 -4.25
CA ALA A 45 -3.44 -2.54 -5.14
C ALA A 45 -3.87 -1.29 -4.34
N THR A 46 -4.69 -1.48 -3.30
CA THR A 46 -5.14 -0.40 -2.42
C THR A 46 -3.98 0.21 -1.62
N ILE A 47 -3.09 -0.63 -1.07
CA ILE A 47 -1.88 -0.21 -0.36
C ILE A 47 -0.99 0.64 -1.27
N LEU A 48 -0.74 0.18 -2.50
CA LEU A 48 0.06 0.91 -3.49
C LEU A 48 -0.61 2.24 -3.87
N HIS A 49 -1.93 2.25 -4.06
CA HIS A 49 -2.66 3.46 -4.36
C HIS A 49 -2.46 4.53 -3.27
N TYR A 50 -2.64 4.19 -1.99
CA TYR A 50 -2.43 5.15 -0.91
C TYR A 50 -0.98 5.61 -0.79
N PHE A 51 -0.02 4.69 -0.95
CA PHE A 51 1.40 5.03 -0.92
C PHE A 51 1.77 6.04 -2.01
N GLN A 52 1.30 5.81 -3.24
CA GLN A 52 1.51 6.70 -4.38
C GLN A 52 0.86 8.08 -4.18
N HIS A 53 -0.23 8.16 -3.42
CA HIS A 53 -0.90 9.43 -3.11
C HIS A 53 -0.33 10.13 -1.86
N GLY A 54 0.83 9.68 -1.36
CA GLY A 54 1.59 10.36 -0.31
C GLY A 54 1.46 9.76 1.09
N VAL A 55 0.77 8.62 1.24
CA VAL A 55 0.67 7.92 2.53
C VAL A 55 1.89 7.00 2.71
N GLN A 56 3.00 7.58 3.18
CA GLN A 56 4.29 6.88 3.24
C GLN A 56 4.59 6.23 4.61
N LYS A 57 3.75 6.42 5.63
CA LYS A 57 3.98 5.82 6.96
C LYS A 57 3.17 4.53 7.12
N PRO A 58 3.77 3.43 7.62
CA PRO A 58 3.08 2.17 7.88
C PRO A 58 1.81 2.35 8.73
N SER A 59 1.90 3.14 9.80
CA SER A 59 0.78 3.38 10.71
C SER A 59 -0.38 4.16 10.08
N GLN A 60 -0.10 5.00 9.08
CA GLN A 60 -1.14 5.70 8.33
C GLN A 60 -1.82 4.76 7.34
N LEU A 61 -1.04 3.93 6.64
CA LEU A 61 -1.58 2.90 5.75
C LEU A 61 -2.49 1.94 6.52
N LEU A 62 -2.02 1.39 7.65
CA LEU A 62 -2.82 0.48 8.47
C LEU A 62 -4.13 1.10 8.94
N ARG A 63 -4.14 2.39 9.32
CA ARG A 63 -5.36 3.10 9.73
C ARG A 63 -6.38 3.25 8.60
N LEU A 64 -5.93 3.33 7.35
CA LEU A 64 -6.83 3.46 6.19
C LEU A 64 -7.36 2.11 5.70
N LEU A 65 -6.69 1.02 6.08
CA LEU A 65 -6.95 -0.32 5.55
C LEU A 65 -7.75 -1.19 6.53
N VAL A 66 -7.79 -0.85 7.82
CA VAL A 66 -8.44 -1.63 8.89
C VAL A 66 -9.64 -0.88 9.46
#